data_AF-A0A800CXB6-F1
#
_entry.id   AF-A0A800CXB6-F1
#
_cell.length_a   1.000
_cell.length_b   1.000
_cell.length_c   1.000
_cell.angle_alpha   90.00
_cell.angle_beta   90.00
_cell.angle_gamma   90.00
#
_symmetry.space_group_name_H-M   'P 1'
#
loop_
_entity.id
_entity.type
_entity.pdbx_description
1 polymer ?
#
loop_
_entity_poly.entity_id
_entity_poly.type
_entity_poly.pdbx_seq_one_letter_code
_entity_poly.pdbx_strand_id
1 'polypeptide(L)' 'MIEKRPFITWFSHAVLLLGVALVAFPIWITFVGASHDAVRMTQVPLPLLPGDQFFVNLKAAFVQGVGNAKEQSVGLM' A
#
# COMPACT_ATOMS: atom_id res chain seq x y z
N MET A 1 -5.55 -12.31 -38.90
CA MET A 1 -5.52 -10.91 -39.37
C MET A 1 -5.02 -10.04 -38.24
N ILE A 2 -3.73 -9.70 -38.23
CA ILE A 2 -3.12 -8.76 -37.27
C ILE A 2 -3.08 -7.41 -37.99
N GLU A 3 -4.11 -6.60 -37.79
CA GLU A 3 -4.01 -5.19 -38.12
C GLU A 3 -3.05 -4.57 -37.10
N LYS A 4 -1.85 -4.18 -37.55
CA LYS A 4 -0.88 -3.46 -36.72
C LYS A 4 -1.45 -2.06 -36.44
N ARG A 5 -2.29 -1.94 -35.41
CA ARG A 5 -2.77 -0.67 -34.85
C ARG A 5 -1.99 -0.37 -33.57
N PRO A 6 -0.68 0.00 -33.66
CA PRO A 6 0.24 0.06 -32.52
C PRO A 6 -0.25 1.01 -31.41
N PHE A 7 -0.94 2.08 -31.80
CA PHE A 7 -1.50 3.05 -30.85
C PHE A 7 -2.59 2.45 -29.96
N ILE A 8 -3.52 1.68 -30.54
CA ILE A 8 -4.61 1.05 -29.78
C ILE A 8 -4.04 -0.03 -28.86
N THR A 9 -3.06 -0.80 -29.33
CA THR A 9 -2.38 -1.80 -28.49
C THR A 9 -1.71 -1.14 -27.28
N TRP A 10 -0.95 -0.06 -27.47
CA TRP A 10 -0.30 0.64 -26.35
C TRP A 10 -1.32 1.24 -25.37
N PHE A 11 -2.39 1.86 -25.90
CA PHE A 11 -3.47 2.40 -25.08
C PHE A 11 -4.18 1.32 -24.25
N SER A 12 -4.48 0.17 -24.85
CA SER A 12 -5.06 -0.97 -24.11
C SER A 12 -4.17 -1.42 -22.95
N HIS A 13 -2.85 -1.50 -23.15
CA HIS A 13 -1.92 -1.86 -22.07
C HIS A 13 -1.85 -0.77 -21.00
N ALA A 14 -1.85 0.51 -21.37
CA ALA A 14 -1.86 1.60 -20.42
C ALA A 14 -3.11 1.57 -19.52
N VAL A 15 -4.30 1.32 -20.10
CA VAL A 15 -5.56 1.19 -19.34
C VAL A 15 -5.52 -0.02 -18.41
N LEU A 16 -5.03 -1.17 -18.89
CA LEU A 16 -4.86 -2.37 -18.05
C LEU A 16 -3.89 -2.13 -16.89
N LEU A 17 -2.74 -1.50 -17.14
CA LEU A 17 -1.77 -1.17 -16.11
C LEU A 17 -2.32 -0.17 -15.09
N LEU A 18 -3.10 0.81 -15.53
CA LEU A 18 -3.79 1.75 -14.66
C LEU A 18 -4.79 1.01 -13.76
N GLY A 19 -5.60 0.11 -14.32
CA GLY A 19 -6.50 -0.74 -13.56
C GLY A 19 -5.77 -1.56 -12.50
N VAL A 20 -4.65 -2.19 -12.86
CA VAL A 20 -3.79 -2.94 -11.91
C VAL A 20 -3.24 -2.01 -10.82
N ALA A 21 -2.76 -0.82 -11.18
CA ALA A 21 -2.21 0.14 -10.22
C ALA A 21 -3.26 0.60 -9.21
N LEU A 22 -4.51 0.84 -9.64
CA LEU A 22 -5.60 1.19 -8.74
C LEU A 22 -5.95 0.07 -7.76
N VAL A 23 -5.98 -1.17 -8.23
CA VAL A 23 -6.23 -2.35 -7.37
C VAL A 23 -5.05 -2.62 -6.43
N ALA A 24 -3.81 -2.38 -6.88
CA ALA A 24 -2.60 -2.57 -6.09
C ALA A 24 -2.34 -1.43 -5.09
N PHE A 25 -2.90 -0.24 -5.32
CA PHE A 25 -2.72 0.93 -4.46
C PHE A 25 -3.03 0.67 -2.97
N PRO A 26 -4.16 0.06 -2.56
CA PRO A 26 -4.39 -0.24 -1.14
C PRO A 26 -3.33 -1.16 -0.55
N ILE A 27 -2.84 -2.14 -1.32
CA ILE A 27 -1.75 -3.04 -0.89
C ILE A 27 -0.44 -2.27 -0.73
N TRP A 28 -0.18 -1.30 -1.60
CA TRP A 28 0.98 -0.42 -1.46
C TRP A 28 0.92 0.40 -0.16
N ILE A 29 -0.25 0.94 0.19
CA ILE A 29 -0.42 1.70 1.43
C ILE A 29 -0.20 0.83 2.67
N THR A 30 -0.68 -0.42 2.70
CA THR A 30 -0.41 -1.31 3.83
C THR A 30 1.08 -1.64 3.96
N PHE A 31 1.77 -1.81 2.84
CA PHE A 31 3.22 -2.03 2.82
C PHE A 31 4.00 -0.80 3.35
N VAL A 32 3.61 0.40 2.94
CA VAL A 32 4.21 1.65 3.41
C VAL A 32 3.95 1.87 4.90
N GLY A 33 2.74 1.59 5.36
CA GLY A 33 2.37 1.64 6.78
C GLY A 33 3.13 0.65 7.63
N ALA A 34 3.31 -0.58 7.16
CA ALA A 34 4.14 -1.60 7.82
C ALA A 34 5.62 -1.19 7.90
N SER A 35 6.09 -0.30 7.01
CA SER A 35 7.46 0.21 6.97
C SER A 35 7.70 1.45 7.84
N HIS A 36 6.67 1.95 8.52
CA HIS A 36 6.71 3.16 9.34
C HIS A 36 6.26 2.90 10.78
N ASP A 37 6.56 3.86 11.65
CA ASP A 37 6.01 3.90 13.00
C ASP A 37 4.51 4.31 12.98
N ALA A 38 3.72 3.78 13.91
CA ALA A 38 2.31 4.13 14.08
C ALA A 38 2.10 5.64 14.33
N VAL A 39 3.02 6.29 15.07
CA VAL A 39 2.98 7.74 15.30
C VAL A 39 3.25 8.52 14.01
N ARG A 40 4.08 8.00 13.10
CA ARG A 40 4.37 8.67 11.83
C ARG A 40 3.18 8.61 10.86
N MET A 41 2.36 7.56 10.95
CA MET A 41 1.14 7.40 10.16
C MET A 41 0.02 8.39 10.54
N THR A 42 0.06 8.98 11.74
CA THR A 42 -0.94 9.97 12.19
C THR A 42 -0.52 11.42 11.88
N GLN A 43 0.72 11.63 11.44
CA GLN A 43 1.26 12.94 11.12
C GLN A 43 1.06 13.29 9.64
N VAL A 44 0.74 14.57 9.39
CA VAL A 44 0.69 15.14 8.04
C VAL A 44 2.05 15.75 7.70
N PRO A 45 2.61 15.54 6.50
CA PRO A 45 2.09 14.73 5.39
C PRO A 45 2.32 13.22 5.58
N LEU A 46 1.34 12.42 5.14
CA LEU A 46 1.42 10.96 5.18
C LEU A 46 2.54 10.50 4.23
N PRO A 47 3.49 9.66 4.69
CA PRO A 47 4.52 9.13 3.82
C PRO A 47 3.91 8.11 2.85
N LEU A 48 4.30 8.21 1.56
CA LEU A 48 3.86 7.30 0.49
C LEU A 48 4.99 6.38 0.00
N LEU A 49 6.21 6.60 0.48
CA LEU A 49 7.37 5.78 0.20
C LEU A 49 7.63 4.84 1.39
N PRO A 50 8.24 3.67 1.18
CA PRO A 50 8.62 2.79 2.27
C PRO A 50 9.67 3.42 3.18
N GLY A 51 9.53 3.21 4.49
CA GLY A 51 10.51 3.59 5.51
C GLY A 51 11.50 2.46 5.81
N ASP A 52 12.26 2.62 6.89
CA ASP A 52 13.33 1.71 7.32
C ASP A 52 12.86 0.63 8.34
N GLN A 53 11.64 0.76 8.88
CA GLN A 53 11.16 -0.09 9.99
C GLN A 53 10.50 -1.41 9.55
N PHE A 54 10.44 -1.71 8.25
CA PHE A 54 9.65 -2.84 7.72
C PHE A 54 9.98 -4.19 8.39
N PHE A 55 11.26 -4.56 8.45
CA PHE A 55 11.66 -5.85 9.01
C PHE A 55 11.54 -5.90 10.54
N VAL A 56 11.73 -4.76 11.22
CA VAL A 56 11.57 -4.65 12.68
C VAL A 56 10.12 -4.89 13.05
N ASN A 57 9.21 -4.21 12.36
CA ASN A 57 7.76 -4.34 12.55
C ASN A 57 7.26 -5.74 12.17
N LEU A 58 7.80 -6.32 11.09
CA LEU A 58 7.46 -7.68 10.68
C LEU A 58 7.87 -8.70 11.76
N LYS A 59 9.10 -8.60 12.28
CA LYS A 59 9.58 -9.46 13.36
C LYS A 59 8.76 -9.28 14.64
N ALA A 60 8.44 -8.04 15.00
CA ALA A 60 7.57 -7.73 16.15
C ALA A 60 6.18 -8.35 15.97
N ALA A 61 5.56 -8.23 14.79
CA ALA A 61 4.27 -8.82 14.49
C ALA A 61 4.27 -10.36 14.61
N PHE A 62 5.32 -11.03 14.15
CA PHE A 62 5.45 -12.48 14.25
C PHE A 62 5.74 -12.98 15.67
N VAL A 63 6.53 -12.24 16.47
CA VAL A 63 7.01 -12.71 17.79
C VAL A 63 6.12 -12.22 18.93
N GLN A 64 5.71 -10.96 18.89
CA GLN A 64 4.98 -10.31 19.99
C GLN A 64 3.45 -10.38 19.79
N GLY A 65 2.99 -10.71 18.58
CA GLY A 65 1.58 -10.71 18.23
C GLY A 65 1.00 -9.29 18.10
N VAL A 66 -0.10 -9.16 17.37
CA VAL A 66 -0.74 -7.86 17.09
C VAL A 66 -1.57 -7.42 18.32
N GLY A 67 -0.89 -6.94 19.37
CA GLY A 67 -1.54 -6.47 20.60
C GLY A 67 -2.27 -5.13 20.44
N ASN A 68 -1.82 -4.26 19.53
CA ASN A 68 -2.27 -2.87 19.46
C ASN A 68 -3.29 -2.56 18.34
N ALA A 69 -3.60 -3.49 17.44
CA ALA A 69 -4.60 -3.24 16.38
C ALA A 69 -6.05 -3.23 16.88
N LYS A 70 -6.28 -3.55 18.16
CA LYS A 70 -7.61 -3.55 18.79
C LYS A 70 -8.11 -2.17 19.22
N GLU A 71 -7.26 -1.14 19.25
CA GLU A 71 -7.61 0.12 19.94
C GLU A 71 -8.17 1.24 19.06
N GLN A 72 -8.13 1.13 17.72
CA GLN A 72 -8.88 2.07 16.86
C GLN A 72 -10.30 1.55 16.63
N SER A 73 -11.08 1.56 17.71
CA SER A 73 -12.54 1.50 17.64
C SER A 73 -13.03 2.67 16.80
N VAL A 74 -13.66 2.37 15.68
CA VAL A 74 -14.32 3.35 14.79
C VAL A 74 -15.60 3.94 15.47
N GLY A 75 -15.89 3.55 16.71
CA GLY A 75 -17.07 3.97 17.46
C GLY A 75 -16.89 5.15 18.43
N LEU A 76 -15.77 5.87 18.39
CA LEU A 76 -15.53 7.06 19.25
C LEU A 76 -15.22 8.35 18.47
N MET A 77 -15.66 8.45 17.21
CA MET A 77 -15.86 9.75 16.57
C MET A 77 -17.23 10.31 16.97
#